data_AF-A0A139GY74-F1
#
_entry.id   AF-A0A139GY74-F1
#
_cell.length_a   1.000
_cell.length_b   1.000
_cell.length_c   1.000
_cell.angle_alpha   90.00
_cell.angle_beta   90.00
_cell.angle_gamma   90.00
#
_symmetry.space_group_name_H-M   'P 1'
#
loop_
_entity.id
_entity.type
_entity.pdbx_description
1 polymer ?
#
loop_
_entity_poly.entity_id
_entity_poly.type
_entity_poly.pdbx_seq_one_letter_code
_entity_poly.pdbx_strand_id
1 'polypeptide(L)' 'MRFSTLATLFALMTGAFASYWNCVTDPENDGVCVLGSNEQRLYCTYSHPCKTQGNGCTPIDTNNDGKNDAANCS' A
#
# COMPACT_ATOMS: atom_id res chain seq x y z
N MET A 1 -25.25 -27.70 19.73
CA MET A 1 -24.71 -26.38 19.37
C MET A 1 -23.59 -26.59 18.36
N ARG A 2 -23.86 -26.44 17.06
CA ARG A 2 -22.89 -26.62 15.96
C ARG A 2 -22.81 -25.31 15.17
N PHE A 3 -22.14 -24.31 15.73
CA PHE A 3 -21.93 -23.00 15.12
C PHE A 3 -20.53 -22.52 15.48
N SER A 4 -19.46 -23.08 14.88
CA SER A 4 -18.09 -22.62 15.22
C SER A 4 -17.04 -22.72 14.11
N THR A 5 -17.39 -23.08 12.87
CA THR A 5 -16.40 -23.22 11.79
C THR A 5 -16.45 -22.11 10.73
N LEU A 6 -17.51 -21.31 10.66
CA LEU A 6 -17.62 -20.23 9.67
C LEU A 6 -16.93 -18.93 10.07
N ALA A 7 -16.73 -18.68 11.37
CA ALA A 7 -16.17 -17.41 11.85
C ALA A 7 -14.67 -17.24 11.54
N THR A 8 -13.93 -18.33 11.44
CA THR A 8 -12.48 -18.29 11.17
C THR A 8 -12.14 -18.01 9.71
N LEU A 9 -13.03 -18.35 8.77
CA LEU A 9 -12.84 -18.07 7.34
C LEU A 9 -12.90 -16.57 7.03
N PHE A 10 -13.74 -15.81 7.72
CA PHE A 10 -13.85 -14.36 7.52
C PHE A 10 -12.63 -13.59 8.03
N ALA A 11 -12.02 -14.02 9.14
CA ALA A 11 -10.82 -13.38 9.69
C ALA A 11 -9.58 -13.54 8.80
N LEU A 12 -9.51 -14.63 8.01
CA LEU A 12 -8.42 -14.86 7.05
C LEU A 12 -8.58 -14.02 5.77
N MET A 13 -9.82 -13.67 5.39
CA MET A 13 -10.08 -12.84 4.21
C MET A 13 -9.76 -11.36 4.43
N THR A 14 -9.89 -10.84 5.66
CA THR A 14 -9.61 -9.43 5.98
C THR A 14 -8.12 -9.08 5.98
N GLY A 15 -7.23 -10.07 6.13
CA GLY A 15 -5.77 -9.87 6.06
C GLY A 15 -5.19 -9.87 4.64
N ALA A 16 -5.97 -10.28 3.63
CA ALA A 16 -5.50 -10.43 2.25
C ALA A 16 -5.45 -9.10 1.46
N PHE A 17 -5.93 -8.00 2.05
CA PHE A 17 -5.76 -6.65 1.50
C PHE A 17 -4.53 -5.94 2.04
N ALA A 18 -3.51 -6.68 2.49
CA ALA A 18 -2.19 -6.10 2.71
C ALA A 18 -1.76 -5.47 1.38
N SER A 19 -1.74 -4.14 1.32
CA SER A 19 -1.38 -3.38 0.13
C SER A 19 -0.06 -3.92 -0.41
N TYR A 20 -0.05 -4.40 -1.66
CA TYR A 20 1.19 -4.89 -2.32
C TYR A 20 2.25 -3.78 -2.41
N TRP A 21 1.81 -2.52 -2.30
CA TRP A 21 2.62 -1.31 -2.22
C TRP A 21 2.96 -0.94 -0.77
N ASN A 22 4.26 -0.86 -0.49
CA ASN A 22 4.82 -0.56 0.82
C ASN A 22 5.55 0.78 0.82
N CYS A 23 5.34 1.57 1.86
CA CYS A 23 6.08 2.80 2.09
C CYS A 23 7.50 2.47 2.58
N VAL A 24 8.51 3.01 1.90
CA VAL A 24 9.92 2.96 2.27
C VAL A 24 10.37 4.38 2.57
N THR A 25 10.52 4.69 3.85
CA THR A 25 11.00 5.99 4.33
C THR A 25 12.48 6.13 4.04
N ASP A 26 12.85 7.25 3.43
CA ASP A 26 14.24 7.66 3.27
C ASP A 26 14.53 8.74 4.34
N PRO A 27 15.61 8.64 5.14
CA PRO A 27 15.94 9.67 6.12
C PRO A 27 16.29 11.02 5.49
N GLU A 28 16.62 11.08 4.19
CA GLU A 28 17.05 12.30 3.51
C GLU A 28 15.97 12.89 2.57
N ASN A 29 14.94 12.13 2.20
CA ASN A 29 13.90 12.53 1.25
C ASN A 29 12.50 12.10 1.68
N ASP A 30 11.46 12.63 1.02
CA ASP A 30 10.11 12.08 1.15
C ASP A 30 10.14 10.59 0.76
N GLY A 31 9.58 9.73 1.62
CA GLY A 31 9.61 8.29 1.41
C GLY A 31 8.94 7.89 0.09
N VAL A 32 9.40 6.80 -0.51
CA VAL A 32 8.87 6.28 -1.76
C VAL A 32 7.96 5.09 -1.51
N CYS A 33 7.01 4.87 -2.41
CA CYS A 33 6.23 3.66 -2.38
C CYS A 33 6.76 2.60 -3.33
N VAL A 34 6.95 1.39 -2.82
CA VAL A 34 7.56 0.29 -3.55
C VAL A 34 6.60 -0.88 -3.68
N LEU A 35 6.55 -1.46 -4.86
CA LEU A 35 5.75 -2.64 -5.14
C LEU A 35 6.53 -3.92 -4.86
N GLY A 36 6.02 -4.79 -3.99
CA GLY A 36 6.65 -6.06 -3.66
C GLY A 36 8.11 -5.91 -3.23
N SER A 37 9.04 -6.48 -4.00
CA SER A 37 10.49 -6.44 -3.77
C SER A 37 11.22 -5.30 -4.50
N ASN A 38 10.60 -4.12 -4.66
CA ASN A 38 11.10 -2.98 -5.46
C ASN A 38 11.03 -3.18 -6.99
N GLU A 39 10.07 -3.95 -7.50
CA GLU A 39 9.87 -4.06 -8.96
C GLU A 39 9.45 -2.73 -9.59
N GLN A 40 8.74 -1.91 -8.81
CA GLN A 40 8.26 -0.61 -9.22
C GLN A 40 8.31 0.36 -8.03
N ARG A 41 8.69 1.62 -8.30
CA ARG A 41 8.77 2.69 -7.32
C ARG A 41 7.91 3.86 -7.78
N LEU A 42 7.06 4.36 -6.89
CA LEU A 42 6.21 5.52 -7.12
C LEU A 42 6.51 6.55 -6.03
N TYR A 43 6.55 7.82 -6.42
CA TYR A 43 6.66 8.91 -5.46
C TYR A 43 5.31 9.12 -4.77
N CYS A 44 5.37 9.38 -3.47
CA CYS A 44 4.18 9.73 -2.73
C CYS A 44 3.74 11.15 -3.09
N THR A 45 2.43 11.38 -3.16
CA THR A 45 1.91 12.73 -3.37
C THR A 45 2.25 13.61 -2.17
N TYR A 46 2.44 14.90 -2.42
CA TYR A 46 2.79 15.85 -1.35
C TYR A 46 1.74 15.93 -0.23
N SER A 47 0.47 15.66 -0.56
CA SER A 47 -0.63 15.63 0.42
C SER A 47 -0.63 14.37 1.29
N HIS A 48 -0.01 13.29 0.82
CA HIS A 48 0.03 11.98 1.48
C HIS A 48 1.46 11.41 1.43
N PRO A 49 2.42 12.05 2.12
CA PRO A 49 3.82 11.63 2.12
C PRO A 49 4.01 10.34 2.93
N CYS A 50 4.94 9.50 2.48
CA CYS A 50 5.33 8.27 3.17
C CYS A 50 6.19 8.59 4.39
N LYS A 51 5.56 8.57 5.57
CA LYS A 51 6.16 8.93 6.86
C LYS A 51 6.47 7.74 7.77
N THR A 52 5.83 6.59 7.53
CA THR A 52 5.96 5.40 8.37
C THR A 52 6.22 4.19 7.50
N GLN A 53 7.31 3.46 7.77
CA GLN A 53 7.64 2.27 6.99
C GLN A 53 6.57 1.18 7.16
N GLY A 54 6.09 0.63 6.03
CA GLY A 54 5.11 -0.45 5.99
C GLY A 54 3.90 -0.17 5.10
N ASN A 55 2.92 -1.09 5.16
CA ASN A 55 1.66 -1.02 4.41
C ASN A 55 1.02 0.36 4.54
N GLY A 56 0.59 0.95 3.44
CA GLY A 56 -0.01 2.28 3.49
C GLY A 56 -0.05 3.05 2.19
N CYS A 57 0.46 2.48 1.10
CA CYS A 57 0.40 3.15 -0.18
C CYS A 57 -0.74 2.65 -1.05
N THR A 58 -1.34 3.60 -1.74
CA THR A 58 -2.29 3.35 -2.81
C THR A 58 -1.74 4.00 -4.07
N PRO A 59 -1.35 3.22 -5.10
CA PRO A 59 -0.93 3.79 -6.37
C PRO A 59 -2.08 4.56 -6.99
N ILE A 60 -1.75 5.68 -7.63
CA ILE A 60 -2.70 6.53 -8.35
C ILE A 60 -2.14 6.85 -9.73
N ASP A 61 -3.06 7.09 -10.64
CA ASP A 61 -2.78 7.62 -11.97
C ASP A 61 -3.25 9.08 -11.97
N THR A 62 -2.31 10.02 -11.96
CA THR A 62 -2.63 11.46 -11.88
C THR A 62 -3.00 12.06 -13.22
N ASN A 63 -2.69 11.38 -14.32
CA ASN A 63 -2.88 11.88 -15.68
C ASN A 63 -3.91 11.05 -16.50
N ASN A 64 -4.46 10.00 -15.92
CA ASN A 64 -5.41 9.04 -16.51
C ASN A 64 -4.89 8.36 -17.81
N ASP A 65 -3.57 8.12 -17.91
CA ASP A 65 -2.97 7.42 -19.05
C ASP A 65 -3.05 5.88 -18.95
N GLY A 66 -3.58 5.37 -17.83
CA GLY A 66 -3.71 3.95 -17.51
C GLY A 66 -2.49 3.37 -16.79
N LYS A 67 -1.51 4.19 -16.41
CA LYS A 67 -0.33 3.79 -15.63
C LYS A 67 -0.27 4.60 -14.34
N ASN A 68 0.10 3.92 -13.26
CA ASN A 68 0.34 4.60 -12.00
C ASN A 68 1.65 5.39 -12.09
N ASP A 69 1.59 6.68 -11.80
CA ASP A 69 2.70 7.62 -11.83
C ASP A 69 3.02 8.22 -10.44
N ALA A 70 2.09 8.10 -9.50
CA ALA A 70 2.27 8.48 -8.09
C ALA A 70 1.58 7.50 -7.13
N ALA A 71 1.72 7.72 -5.83
CA ALA A 71 0.98 6.98 -4.80
C ALA A 71 0.50 7.91 -3.69
N ASN A 72 -0.65 7.63 -3.09
CA ASN A 72 -1.05 8.21 -1.82
C ASN A 72 -0.56 7.32 -0.69
N CYS A 73 0.30 7.84 0.18
CA CYS A 73 0.93 7.09 1.25
C CYS A 73 0.39 7.55 2.62
N SER A 74 0.21 6.61 3.56
CA SER A 74 -0.29 6.86 4.92
C SER A 74 0.79 6.68 5.98
#